data_AF-A0A820LXM6-F1
#
_entry.id   AF-A0A820LXM6-F1
#
_cell.length_a   1.000
_cell.length_b   1.000
_cell.length_c   1.000
_cell.angle_alpha   90.00
_cell.angle_beta   90.00
_cell.angle_gamma   90.00
#
_symmetry.space_group_name_H-M   'P 1'
#
loop_
_entity.id
_entity.type
_entity.pdbx_description
1 polymer ?
#
loop_
_entity_poly.entity_id
_entity_poly.type
_entity_poly.pdbx_seq_one_letter_code
_entity_poly.pdbx_strand_id
1 'polypeptide(L)'
;MTTLSKLQSALQTNYLLHYYAYNTWQFAVKRNTLGYSPSNGNFCYCISNFNCQIPSKIYNIYGEATQLTVSSNSKSLMRINGFKASCLPVSAILLSTLECFYNQTCLNQLISFYPTNQKFLAMNFSEQSRFAINSTVKMIVDELMIEEWIANISYDKYFKQCAPNLCTYTKNEKYSFTYILTKMISLL
;
A
#
# COMPACT_ATOMS: atom_id res chain seq x y z
N MET A 1 -9.67 14.72 -22.58
CA MET A 1 -9.53 15.28 -21.22
C MET A 1 -9.51 14.09 -20.25
N THR A 2 -8.35 13.44 -20.13
CA THR A 2 -8.16 12.19 -19.38
C THR A 2 -7.26 12.48 -18.19
N THR A 3 -7.86 12.76 -17.04
CA THR A 3 -7.14 12.82 -15.77
C THR A 3 -6.71 11.41 -15.38
N LEU A 4 -5.47 11.04 -15.72
CA LEU A 4 -4.86 9.79 -15.29
C LEU A 4 -4.29 9.98 -13.87
N SER A 5 -5.18 10.08 -12.88
CA SER A 5 -4.84 9.98 -11.45
C SER A 5 -4.56 8.51 -11.10
N LYS A 6 -3.42 7.98 -11.54
CA LYS A 6 -3.02 6.61 -11.20
C LYS A 6 -2.33 6.63 -9.84
N LEU A 7 -2.96 6.05 -8.82
CA LEU A 7 -2.26 5.65 -7.59
C LEU A 7 -1.09 4.76 -8.01
N GLN A 8 0.13 5.11 -7.58
CA GLN A 8 1.30 4.27 -7.86
C GLN A 8 1.09 2.91 -7.23
N SER A 9 1.32 1.84 -8.01
CA SER A 9 1.15 0.47 -7.53
C SER A 9 2.14 0.19 -6.40
N ALA A 10 1.73 -0.61 -5.40
CA ALA A 10 2.59 -1.11 -4.34
C ALA A 10 3.84 -1.87 -4.86
N LEU A 11 3.82 -2.27 -6.13
CA LEU A 11 4.92 -2.95 -6.83
C LEU A 11 5.87 -2.00 -7.57
N GLN A 12 5.56 -0.70 -7.65
CA GLN A 12 6.45 0.26 -8.30
C GLN A 12 7.62 0.60 -7.37
N THR A 13 8.83 0.34 -7.87
CA THR A 13 10.09 0.73 -7.22
C THR A 13 10.21 2.26 -7.12
N ASN A 14 11.17 2.77 -6.32
CA ASN A 14 11.49 4.22 -6.22
C ASN A 14 11.93 4.88 -7.55
N TYR A 15 11.97 4.12 -8.64
CA TYR A 15 12.38 4.53 -9.98
C TYR A 15 11.21 4.45 -10.94
N LEU A 16 11.07 5.52 -11.72
CA LEU A 16 10.28 5.51 -12.94
C LEU A 16 11.23 5.32 -14.11
N LEU A 17 11.03 4.25 -14.85
CA LEU A 17 11.73 4.01 -16.10
C LEU A 17 10.98 4.73 -17.22
N HIS A 18 11.64 5.70 -17.84
CA HIS A 18 11.13 6.42 -18.98
C HIS A 18 11.88 5.97 -20.23
N TYR A 19 11.14 5.44 -21.20
CA TYR A 19 11.67 5.12 -22.52
C TYR A 19 11.44 6.28 -23.47
N TYR A 20 12.46 6.69 -24.20
CA TYR A 20 12.31 7.64 -25.30
C TYR A 20 13.18 7.23 -26.48
N ALA A 21 12.61 7.36 -27.66
CA ALA A 21 13.29 7.10 -28.92
C ALA A 21 13.83 8.42 -29.48
N TYR A 22 15.12 8.46 -29.83
CA TYR A 22 15.69 9.61 -30.54
C TYR A 22 15.34 9.55 -32.03
N ASN A 23 15.22 8.33 -32.57
CA ASN A 23 14.81 8.01 -33.95
C ASN A 23 14.41 6.52 -34.00
N THR A 24 14.12 5.97 -35.19
CA THR A 24 13.61 4.59 -35.37
C THR A 24 14.55 3.48 -34.92
N TRP A 25 15.84 3.77 -34.69
CA TRP A 25 16.86 2.76 -34.36
C TRP A 25 17.59 3.03 -33.04
N GLN A 26 17.33 4.15 -32.38
CA GLN A 26 17.99 4.54 -31.13
C GLN A 26 16.98 4.83 -30.05
N PHE A 27 17.11 4.09 -28.95
CA PHE A 27 16.31 4.28 -27.76
C PHE A 27 17.17 4.47 -26.52
N ALA A 28 16.69 5.30 -25.61
CA ALA A 28 17.27 5.47 -24.28
C ALA A 28 16.24 5.18 -23.20
N VAL A 29 16.72 4.55 -22.14
CA VAL A 29 15.97 4.37 -20.91
C VAL A 29 16.54 5.35 -19.87
N LYS A 30 15.76 6.38 -19.54
CA LYS A 30 16.09 7.30 -18.45
C LYS A 30 15.48 6.78 -17.15
N ARG A 31 16.28 6.75 -16.09
CA ARG A 31 15.78 6.60 -14.72
C ARG A 31 15.43 7.97 -14.17
N ASN A 32 14.17 8.17 -13.81
CA ASN A 32 13.74 9.30 -13.00
C ASN A 32 13.59 8.83 -11.55
N THR A 33 14.26 9.53 -10.63
CA THR A 33 14.12 9.30 -9.19
C THR A 33 12.85 9.96 -8.68
N LEU A 34 12.04 9.21 -7.92
CA LEU A 34 10.94 9.82 -7.18
C LEU A 34 11.50 10.76 -6.12
N GLY A 35 10.98 11.98 -6.11
CA GLY A 35 11.34 13.00 -5.14
C GLY A 35 10.14 13.86 -4.80
N TYR A 36 10.07 14.28 -3.55
CA TYR A 36 9.01 15.11 -3.01
C TYR A 36 9.57 16.48 -2.67
N SER A 37 8.90 17.54 -3.14
CA SER A 37 9.25 18.90 -2.76
C SER A 37 8.29 19.38 -1.65
N PRO A 38 8.75 19.55 -0.41
CA PRO A 38 8.02 20.30 0.60
C PRO A 38 8.01 21.79 0.23
N SER A 39 7.00 22.53 0.69
CA SER A 39 6.87 23.98 0.46
C SER A 39 8.09 24.82 0.90
N ASN A 40 9.02 24.24 1.65
CA ASN A 40 10.21 24.88 2.23
C ASN A 40 11.45 24.82 1.30
N GLY A 41 11.34 24.25 0.09
CA GLY A 41 12.39 24.30 -0.93
C GLY A 41 13.43 23.17 -0.92
N ASN A 42 13.50 22.35 0.14
CA ASN A 42 14.42 21.20 0.20
C ASN A 42 13.80 19.95 -0.44
N PHE A 43 14.18 19.66 -1.68
CA PHE A 43 13.78 18.42 -2.35
C PHE A 43 14.25 17.19 -1.57
N CYS A 44 13.33 16.27 -1.35
CA CYS A 44 13.56 15.04 -0.64
C CYS A 44 13.47 13.88 -1.64
N TYR A 45 14.61 13.30 -1.98
CA TYR A 45 14.70 12.23 -3.00
C TYR A 45 14.73 10.86 -2.34
N CYS A 46 13.97 9.93 -2.90
CA CYS A 46 13.87 8.57 -2.40
C CYS A 46 15.13 7.71 -2.62
N ILE A 47 16.06 8.20 -3.42
CA ILE A 47 17.37 7.55 -3.61
C ILE A 47 18.36 7.91 -2.50
N SER A 48 18.28 9.13 -1.97
CA SER A 48 19.20 9.62 -0.94
C SER A 48 18.64 9.46 0.47
N ASN A 49 17.32 9.49 0.62
CA ASN A 49 16.64 9.35 1.89
C ASN A 49 15.40 8.47 1.76
N PHE A 50 15.51 7.21 2.20
CA PHE A 50 14.39 6.26 2.19
C PHE A 50 13.27 6.63 3.17
N ASN A 51 13.56 7.45 4.19
CA ASN A 51 12.59 7.94 5.17
C ASN A 51 11.89 9.22 4.72
N CYS A 52 12.02 9.57 3.43
CA CYS A 52 11.34 10.72 2.89
C CYS A 52 9.81 10.56 3.01
N GLN A 53 9.17 11.51 3.69
CA GLN A 53 7.72 11.57 3.82
C GLN A 53 7.22 13.00 3.73
N ILE A 54 6.10 13.19 3.03
CA ILE A 54 5.38 14.46 2.96
C ILE A 54 3.88 14.22 3.17
N PRO A 55 3.10 15.24 3.55
CA PRO A 55 1.65 15.12 3.55
C PRO A 55 1.11 14.82 2.14
N SER A 56 0.14 13.92 2.06
CA SER A 56 -0.47 13.55 0.78
C SER A 56 -1.37 14.67 0.24
N LYS A 57 -1.27 14.91 -1.07
CA LYS A 57 -2.06 15.91 -1.79
C LYS A 57 -2.44 15.38 -3.17
N ILE A 58 -3.60 15.79 -3.65
CA ILE A 58 -4.04 15.58 -5.03
C ILE A 58 -3.69 16.84 -5.82
N TYR A 59 -3.03 16.65 -6.96
CA TYR A 59 -2.57 17.74 -7.83
C TYR A 59 -3.30 17.72 -9.15
N ASN A 60 -3.57 18.91 -9.70
CA ASN A 60 -3.88 19.03 -11.12
C ASN A 60 -2.57 19.09 -11.90
N ILE A 61 -2.32 18.07 -12.71
CA ILE A 61 -1.11 18.00 -13.54
C ILE A 61 -1.46 18.59 -14.90
N TYR A 62 -0.86 19.74 -15.22
CA TYR A 62 -0.91 20.33 -16.56
C TYR A 62 0.37 19.93 -17.31
N GLY A 63 0.30 18.91 -18.18
CA GLY A 63 1.42 18.43 -19.00
C GLY A 63 1.39 16.92 -19.26
N GLU A 64 2.13 16.45 -20.26
CA GLU A 64 2.32 15.01 -20.51
C GLU A 64 3.02 14.36 -19.30
N ALA A 65 2.48 13.22 -18.83
CA ALA A 65 2.96 12.46 -17.67
C ALA A 65 4.36 11.81 -17.87
N THR A 66 5.11 12.24 -18.89
CA THR A 66 6.43 11.73 -19.26
C THR A 66 7.53 12.25 -18.31
N GLN A 67 7.27 13.35 -17.60
CA GLN A 67 8.11 13.85 -16.53
C GLN A 67 7.29 13.96 -15.25
N LEU A 68 7.25 12.89 -14.45
CA LEU A 68 6.71 12.85 -13.08
C LEU A 68 7.59 13.67 -12.10
N THR A 69 8.09 14.82 -12.52
CA THR A 69 8.35 15.95 -11.64
C THR A 69 7.02 16.66 -11.47
N VAL A 70 6.45 16.59 -10.26
CA VAL A 70 5.41 17.54 -9.83
C VAL A 70 6.06 18.92 -9.88
N SER A 71 5.99 19.56 -11.04
CA SER A 71 6.62 20.85 -11.31
C SER A 71 5.97 21.90 -10.41
N SER A 72 6.74 22.91 -10.04
CA SER A 72 6.34 24.04 -9.18
C SER A 72 5.06 24.78 -9.63
N ASN A 73 4.52 24.48 -10.82
CA ASN A 73 3.26 25.04 -11.33
C ASN A 73 2.03 24.15 -11.11
N SER A 74 2.17 22.95 -10.51
CA SER A 74 1.00 22.11 -10.21
C SER A 74 0.18 22.71 -9.06
N LYS A 75 -1.09 23.03 -9.33
CA LYS A 75 -2.01 23.51 -8.29
C LYS A 75 -2.48 22.31 -7.46
N SER A 76 -2.20 22.34 -6.16
CA SER A 76 -2.78 21.41 -5.19
C SER A 76 -4.30 21.59 -5.20
N LEU A 77 -5.04 20.54 -5.53
CA LEU A 77 -6.49 20.52 -5.51
C LEU A 77 -7.03 20.26 -4.12
N MET A 78 -6.41 19.32 -3.40
CA MET A 78 -6.84 18.91 -2.07
C MET A 78 -5.66 18.34 -1.30
N ARG A 79 -5.59 18.66 0.00
CA ARG A 79 -4.75 17.93 0.95
C ARG A 79 -5.60 16.88 1.66
N ILE A 80 -5.12 15.65 1.72
CA ILE A 80 -5.81 14.57 2.44
C ILE A 80 -5.22 14.52 3.85
N ASN A 81 -6.01 14.92 4.85
CA ASN A 81 -5.56 14.89 6.24
C ASN A 81 -5.29 13.46 6.70
N GLY A 82 -4.28 13.30 7.56
CA GLY A 82 -3.79 12.00 8.00
C GLY A 82 -2.90 11.26 7.00
N PHE A 83 -3.13 11.41 5.70
CA PHE A 83 -2.40 10.64 4.69
C PHE A 83 -0.99 11.20 4.44
N LYS A 84 -0.05 10.29 4.26
CA LYS A 84 1.34 10.53 3.91
C LYS A 84 1.64 9.98 2.53
N ALA A 85 2.48 10.69 1.79
CA ALA A 85 3.22 10.13 0.67
C ALA A 85 4.65 9.85 1.13
N SER A 86 5.20 8.71 0.72
CA SER A 86 6.55 8.27 1.03
C SER A 86 7.09 7.44 -0.13
N CYS A 87 8.38 7.15 -0.10
CA CYS A 87 9.08 6.44 -1.17
C CYS A 87 8.49 5.07 -1.47
N LEU A 88 8.06 4.36 -0.43
CA LEU A 88 7.41 3.06 -0.57
C LEU A 88 5.92 3.21 -0.26
N PRO A 89 5.02 2.63 -1.07
CA PRO A 89 3.58 2.64 -0.79
C PRO A 89 3.23 2.04 0.58
N VAL A 90 3.95 0.98 0.99
CA VAL A 90 3.78 0.38 2.32
C VAL A 90 4.14 1.38 3.43
N SER A 91 5.29 2.05 3.31
CA SER A 91 5.69 3.08 4.28
C SER A 91 4.69 4.24 4.30
N ALA A 92 4.20 4.67 3.13
CA ALA A 92 3.19 5.72 3.02
C ALA A 92 1.91 5.35 3.79
N ILE A 93 1.42 4.11 3.62
CA ILE A 93 0.24 3.60 4.33
C ILE A 93 0.50 3.54 5.83
N LEU A 94 1.58 2.89 6.26
CA LEU A 94 1.91 2.68 7.67
C LEU A 94 2.08 4.01 8.44
N LEU A 95 2.67 5.02 7.79
CA LEU A 95 2.89 6.35 8.36
C LEU A 95 1.63 7.25 8.31
N SER A 96 0.61 6.85 7.56
CA SER A 96 -0.66 7.58 7.48
C SER A 96 -1.56 7.29 8.68
N THR A 97 -2.51 8.18 8.93
CA THR A 97 -3.65 7.95 9.83
C THR A 97 -4.94 7.81 9.00
N LEU A 98 -5.99 7.25 9.60
CA LEU A 98 -7.29 7.02 8.94
C LEU A 98 -8.29 8.18 9.14
N GLU A 99 -7.81 9.34 9.61
CA GLU A 99 -8.63 10.52 9.94
C GLU A 99 -9.65 10.91 8.85
N CYS A 100 -9.25 10.88 7.57
CA CYS A 100 -10.13 11.27 6.46
C CYS A 100 -11.39 10.39 6.36
N PHE A 101 -11.31 9.12 6.78
CA PHE A 101 -12.46 8.20 6.73
C PHE A 101 -13.54 8.50 7.77
N TYR A 102 -13.21 9.25 8.83
CA TYR A 102 -14.19 9.73 9.79
C TYR A 102 -14.80 11.07 9.37
N ASN A 103 -14.22 11.79 8.41
CA ASN A 103 -14.72 13.09 7.97
C ASN A 103 -15.44 13.01 6.62
N GLN A 104 -16.78 13.17 6.63
CA GLN A 104 -17.60 13.07 5.41
C GLN A 104 -17.18 14.07 4.32
N THR A 105 -16.78 15.28 4.68
CA THR A 105 -16.31 16.29 3.71
C THR A 105 -15.02 15.84 3.04
N CYS A 106 -14.04 15.35 3.82
CA CYS A 106 -12.78 14.82 3.30
C CYS A 106 -13.03 13.62 2.37
N LEU A 107 -13.86 12.68 2.83
CA LEU A 107 -14.20 11.48 2.08
C LEU A 107 -14.91 11.80 0.75
N ASN A 108 -15.91 12.71 0.78
CA ASN A 108 -16.61 13.16 -0.42
C ASN A 108 -15.66 13.82 -1.43
N GLN A 109 -14.77 14.69 -0.97
CA GLN A 109 -13.76 15.31 -1.83
C GLN A 109 -12.82 14.25 -2.43
N LEU A 110 -12.35 13.30 -1.63
CA LEU A 110 -11.50 12.21 -2.11
C LEU A 110 -12.19 11.36 -3.18
N ILE A 111 -13.45 10.99 -2.97
CA ILE A 111 -14.23 10.16 -3.90
C ILE A 111 -14.59 10.91 -5.18
N SER A 112 -14.74 12.24 -5.13
CA SER A 112 -15.01 13.05 -6.35
C SER A 112 -13.95 12.88 -7.45
N PHE A 113 -12.75 12.43 -7.11
CA PHE A 113 -11.66 12.16 -8.06
C PHE A 113 -11.77 10.77 -8.71
N TYR A 114 -12.68 9.91 -8.25
CA TYR A 114 -12.92 8.57 -8.77
C TYR A 114 -14.36 8.47 -9.29
N PRO A 115 -14.56 8.10 -10.57
CA PRO A 115 -15.90 7.97 -11.14
C PRO A 115 -16.58 6.71 -10.57
N THR A 116 -17.22 6.84 -9.42
CA THR A 116 -18.00 5.79 -8.78
C THR A 116 -19.40 6.29 -8.44
N ASN A 117 -20.40 5.44 -8.68
CA ASN A 117 -21.79 5.70 -8.29
C ASN A 117 -22.04 5.32 -6.82
N GLN A 118 -21.04 4.78 -6.13
CA GLN A 118 -21.17 4.38 -4.74
C GLN A 118 -21.05 5.61 -3.82
N LYS A 119 -22.02 5.75 -2.92
CA LYS A 119 -21.95 6.70 -1.82
C LYS A 119 -21.24 6.03 -0.66
N PHE A 120 -20.13 6.61 -0.23
CA PHE A 120 -19.44 6.17 0.98
C PHE A 120 -19.83 7.09 2.14
N LEU A 121 -20.22 6.48 3.25
CA LEU A 121 -20.47 7.18 4.49
C LEU A 121 -19.19 7.18 5.33
N ALA A 122 -18.92 8.31 5.96
CA ALA A 122 -17.84 8.41 6.92
C ALA A 122 -18.11 7.51 8.13
N MET A 123 -17.03 7.00 8.71
CA MET A 123 -17.09 6.21 9.94
C MET A 123 -17.59 7.05 11.10
N ASN A 124 -18.30 6.41 12.02
CA ASN A 124 -18.89 7.06 13.17
C ASN A 124 -17.82 7.30 14.25
N PHE A 125 -17.64 8.57 14.65
CA PHE A 125 -16.74 8.98 15.74
C PHE A 125 -17.18 8.46 17.11
N SER A 126 -18.48 8.14 17.27
CA SER A 126 -19.07 7.75 18.54
C SER A 126 -18.93 6.25 18.84
N GLU A 127 -18.51 5.45 17.86
CA GLU A 127 -18.19 4.03 18.10
C GLU A 127 -16.92 3.95 18.95
N GLN A 128 -16.96 3.16 20.02
CA GLN A 128 -15.78 2.93 20.84
C GLN A 128 -14.77 2.09 20.03
N SER A 129 -13.61 2.67 19.74
CA SER A 129 -12.44 1.96 19.24
C SER A 129 -11.33 2.06 20.26
N ARG A 130 -10.51 1.01 20.35
CA ARG A 130 -9.28 1.01 21.13
C ARG A 130 -8.26 1.99 20.56
N PHE A 131 -8.32 2.27 19.26
CA PHE A 131 -7.38 3.15 18.59
C PHE A 131 -7.96 4.56 18.47
N ALA A 132 -7.16 5.56 18.84
CA ALA A 132 -7.50 6.95 18.57
C ALA A 132 -7.51 7.23 17.05
N ILE A 133 -8.31 8.17 16.60
CA ILE A 133 -8.47 8.49 15.16
C ILE A 133 -7.18 8.98 14.51
N ASN A 134 -6.32 9.63 15.27
CA ASN A 134 -4.98 10.06 14.85
C ASN A 134 -3.90 8.97 15.02
N SER A 135 -4.29 7.73 15.35
CA SER A 135 -3.36 6.60 15.36
C SER A 135 -2.88 6.32 13.95
N THR A 136 -1.58 6.05 13.83
CA THR A 136 -1.02 5.63 12.55
C THR A 136 -1.48 4.21 12.21
N VAL A 137 -1.59 3.89 10.92
CA VAL A 137 -1.89 2.52 10.48
C VAL A 137 -0.85 1.55 11.02
N LYS A 138 0.42 1.98 11.17
CA LYS A 138 1.45 1.16 11.82
C LYS A 138 1.06 0.74 13.24
N MET A 139 0.62 1.66 14.09
CA MET A 139 0.19 1.34 15.46
C MET A 139 -0.97 0.35 15.46
N ILE A 140 -1.92 0.51 14.53
CA ILE A 140 -3.07 -0.38 14.40
C ILE A 140 -2.61 -1.80 13.99
N VAL A 141 -1.71 -1.89 13.01
CA VAL A 141 -1.18 -3.16 12.48
C VAL A 141 -0.24 -3.86 13.46
N ASP A 142 0.61 -3.12 14.19
CA ASP A 142 1.50 -3.68 15.21
C ASP A 142 0.70 -4.41 16.31
N GLU A 143 -0.53 -3.94 16.56
CA GLU A 143 -1.48 -4.52 17.49
C GLU A 143 -2.52 -5.45 16.81
N LEU A 144 -2.17 -5.96 15.63
CA LEU A 144 -2.95 -6.92 14.83
C LEU A 144 -4.36 -6.44 14.46
N MET A 145 -4.60 -5.12 14.52
CA MET A 145 -5.91 -4.50 14.28
C MET A 145 -7.02 -5.03 15.21
N ILE A 146 -6.66 -5.59 16.37
CA ILE A 146 -7.61 -6.13 17.34
C ILE A 146 -8.29 -4.97 18.05
N GLU A 147 -9.61 -4.93 18.13
CA GLU A 147 -10.33 -3.91 18.93
C GLU A 147 -10.55 -4.38 20.37
N GLU A 148 -10.90 -5.66 20.53
CA GLU A 148 -11.21 -6.26 21.82
C GLU A 148 -10.66 -7.69 21.92
N TRP A 149 -10.13 -8.05 23.10
CA TRP A 149 -9.72 -9.40 23.42
C TRP A 149 -10.82 -10.14 24.18
N ILE A 150 -11.53 -11.04 23.50
CA ILE A 150 -12.56 -11.85 24.13
C ILE A 150 -11.93 -13.15 24.64
N ALA A 151 -11.48 -13.15 25.90
CA ALA A 151 -10.84 -14.31 26.52
C ALA A 151 -11.84 -15.41 26.96
N ASN A 152 -13.11 -15.05 27.17
CA ASN A 152 -14.14 -15.96 27.67
C ASN A 152 -15.08 -16.44 26.55
N ILE A 153 -14.52 -16.99 25.48
CA ILE A 153 -15.29 -17.59 24.39
C ILE A 153 -15.08 -19.11 24.38
N SER A 154 -16.18 -19.86 24.36
CA SER A 154 -16.13 -21.31 24.17
C SER A 154 -16.09 -21.62 22.68
N TYR A 155 -15.04 -22.30 22.24
CA TYR A 155 -14.91 -22.78 20.87
C TYR A 155 -15.54 -24.17 20.67
N ASP A 156 -16.28 -24.71 21.66
CA ASP A 156 -16.87 -26.05 21.59
C ASP A 156 -17.73 -26.27 20.34
N LYS A 157 -18.55 -25.28 19.97
CA LYS A 157 -19.39 -25.36 18.77
C LYS A 157 -18.55 -25.43 17.49
N TYR A 158 -17.52 -24.59 17.41
CA TYR A 158 -16.58 -24.57 16.29
C TYR A 158 -15.84 -25.91 16.18
N PHE A 159 -15.27 -26.41 17.27
CA PHE A 159 -14.56 -27.69 17.28
C PHE A 159 -15.48 -28.88 17.00
N LYS A 160 -16.72 -28.90 17.52
CA LYS A 160 -17.70 -29.95 17.19
C LYS A 160 -18.06 -29.95 15.70
N GLN A 161 -18.16 -28.77 15.09
CA GLN A 161 -18.47 -28.64 13.66
C GLN A 161 -17.26 -28.95 12.77
N CYS A 162 -16.05 -28.61 13.24
CA CYS A 162 -14.80 -28.84 12.54
C CYS A 162 -14.09 -30.13 12.96
N ALA A 163 -14.72 -31.00 13.75
CA ALA A 163 -14.19 -32.32 14.11
C ALA A 163 -14.51 -33.30 12.97
N PRO A 164 -13.56 -33.61 12.08
CA PRO A 164 -13.79 -34.65 11.09
C PRO A 164 -13.99 -35.98 11.82
N ASN A 165 -14.97 -36.78 11.38
CA ASN A 165 -15.15 -38.14 11.88
C ASN A 165 -13.96 -39.04 11.56
N LEU A 166 -13.17 -38.67 10.56
CA LEU A 166 -11.99 -39.40 10.10
C LEU A 166 -10.91 -38.41 9.67
N CYS A 167 -9.78 -38.38 10.37
CA CYS A 167 -8.59 -37.66 9.93
C CYS A 167 -7.81 -38.52 8.94
N THR A 168 -7.96 -38.28 7.65
CA THR A 168 -7.08 -38.85 6.63
C THR A 168 -6.04 -37.83 6.21
N TYR A 169 -4.78 -38.20 6.33
CA TYR A 169 -3.68 -37.42 5.77
C TYR A 169 -2.99 -38.28 4.70
N THR A 170 -2.83 -37.72 3.51
CA THR A 170 -2.09 -38.38 2.44
C THR A 170 -0.62 -38.03 2.61
N LYS A 171 0.18 -39.00 3.08
CA LYS A 171 1.63 -38.84 3.14
C LYS A 171 2.18 -39.08 1.73
N ASN A 172 2.34 -38.01 0.96
CA ASN A 172 3.06 -38.06 -0.31
C ASN A 172 4.56 -38.22 -0.05
N GLU A 173 4.99 -39.43 0.29
CA GLU A 173 6.41 -39.76 0.35
C GLU A 173 6.94 -39.79 -1.09
N LYS A 174 7.66 -38.72 -1.46
CA LYS A 174 8.47 -38.71 -2.68
C LYS A 174 9.68 -39.63 -2.45
N TYR A 175 9.47 -40.94 -2.53
CA TYR A 175 10.56 -41.87 -2.76
C TYR A 175 11.06 -41.67 -4.19
N SER A 176 11.86 -40.63 -4.37
CA SER A 176 12.62 -40.48 -5.60
C SER A 176 13.58 -41.67 -5.67
N PHE A 177 13.60 -42.38 -6.79
CA PHE A 177 14.55 -43.47 -7.04
C PHE A 177 16.00 -43.04 -6.74
N THR A 178 16.31 -41.77 -7.01
CA THR A 178 17.60 -41.15 -6.66
C THR A 178 17.88 -41.13 -5.15
N TYR A 179 16.88 -40.86 -4.31
CA TYR A 179 17.01 -40.88 -2.85
C TYR A 179 17.32 -42.30 -2.33
N ILE A 180 16.64 -43.31 -2.88
CA ILE A 180 16.89 -44.72 -2.54
C ILE A 180 18.33 -45.12 -2.94
N LEU A 181 18.77 -44.77 -4.15
CA LEU A 181 20.14 -45.02 -4.63
C LEU A 181 21.19 -44.36 -3.75
N THR A 182 21.04 -43.06 -3.44
CA THR A 182 22.01 -42.34 -2.59
C THR A 182 22.09 -42.94 -1.19
N LYS A 183 20.97 -43.42 -0.63
CA LYS A 183 20.98 -44.12 0.66
C LYS A 183 21.73 -45.46 0.59
N MET A 184 21.54 -46.23 -0.48
CA MET A 184 22.27 -47.48 -0.70
C MET A 184 23.78 -47.24 -0.85
N ILE A 185 24.18 -46.22 -1.61
CA ILE A 185 25.59 -45.85 -1.79
C ILE A 185 26.20 -45.34 -0.47
N SER A 186 25.45 -44.61 0.35
CA SER A 186 25.95 -44.11 1.64
C SER A 186 26.11 -45.18 2.73
N LEU A 187 25.56 -46.38 2.50
CA LEU A 187 25.66 -47.53 3.40
C LEU A 187 26.73 -48.55 2.97
N LEU A 188 27.30 -48.38 1.78
CA LEU A 188 28.51 -49.05 1.29
C LEU A 188 29.75 -48.26 1.74
#